data_AF-A0A378IPW9-F1
#
_entry.id   AF-A0A378IPW9-F1
#
_cell.length_a   1.000
_cell.length_b   1.000
_cell.length_c   1.000
_cell.angle_alpha   90.00
_cell.angle_beta   90.00
_cell.angle_gamma   90.00
#
_symmetry.space_group_name_H-M   'P 1'
#
loop_
_entity.id
_entity.type
_entity.pdbx_description
1 polymer ?
#
loop_
_entity_poly.entity_id
_entity_poly.type
_entity_poly.pdbx_seq_one_letter_code
_entity_poly.pdbx_strand_id
1 'polypeptide(L)'
;MPPTLDSLSLVGNTFHQDGEELAQAFSSLDPNLSTLDLYFTELSGLSLETLKQLNNSLPYLKTIYLDYDEMVDMGPEKVRLLHDAFPNIENINIIGSPADTTDLFVKTNLLRTLGFNTPTPSLLNVSAFFVKRSFNMTDLACLPQELQTRVNAIR
;
A
#
# COMPACT_ATOMS: atom_id res chain seq x y z
N MET A 1 29.59 -2.42 -16.00
CA MET A 1 28.43 -1.51 -15.86
C MET A 1 28.36 -1.09 -14.40
N PRO A 2 28.10 0.18 -14.08
CA PRO A 2 27.83 0.54 -12.70
C PRO A 2 26.55 -0.18 -12.23
N PRO A 3 26.42 -0.52 -10.94
CA PRO A 3 25.18 -1.09 -10.42
C PRO A 3 24.06 -0.06 -10.60
N THR A 4 22.98 -0.48 -11.27
CA THR A 4 21.74 0.29 -11.31
C THR A 4 21.14 0.30 -9.91
N LEU A 5 20.97 1.48 -9.32
CA LEU A 5 20.32 1.63 -8.03
C LEU A 5 18.82 1.33 -8.20
N ASP A 6 18.37 0.21 -7.64
CA ASP A 6 16.98 -0.26 -7.74
C ASP A 6 16.16 0.02 -6.48
N SER A 7 16.84 0.39 -5.39
CA SER A 7 16.26 0.70 -4.08
C SER A 7 16.90 1.93 -3.44
N LEU A 8 16.07 2.79 -2.86
CA LEU A 8 16.47 4.00 -2.14
C LEU A 8 15.72 4.03 -0.80
N SER A 9 16.43 4.38 0.27
CA SER A 9 15.86 4.60 1.59
C SER A 9 16.06 6.05 1.98
N LEU A 10 14.95 6.73 2.29
CA LEU A 10 14.90 8.10 2.79
C LEU A 10 14.48 8.14 4.26
N VAL A 11 14.64 7.02 4.98
CA VAL A 11 14.20 6.87 6.35
C VAL A 11 14.74 7.96 7.26
N GLY A 12 13.85 8.57 8.06
CA GLY A 12 14.22 9.63 9.00
C GLY A 12 14.51 10.98 8.35
N ASN A 13 14.25 11.16 7.05
CA ASN A 13 14.33 12.47 6.41
C ASN A 13 12.94 13.12 6.41
N THR A 14 12.76 14.11 7.27
CA THR A 14 11.54 14.89 7.32
C THR A 14 11.40 15.75 6.06
N PHE A 15 10.22 15.70 5.43
CA PHE A 15 9.92 16.57 4.29
C PHE A 15 9.44 17.95 4.78
N HIS A 16 10.26 18.97 4.51
CA HIS A 16 9.97 20.37 4.84
C HIS A 16 9.70 21.25 3.62
N GLN A 17 9.93 20.69 2.43
CA GLN A 17 9.73 21.34 1.14
C GLN A 17 8.25 21.59 0.87
N ASP A 18 7.95 22.57 0.03
CA ASP A 18 6.62 22.64 -0.57
C ASP A 18 6.39 21.46 -1.53
N GLY A 19 5.14 21.25 -1.95
CA GLY A 19 4.80 20.07 -2.73
C GLY A 19 5.32 20.10 -4.16
N GLU A 20 5.66 21.27 -4.71
CA GLU A 20 6.25 21.38 -6.06
C GLU A 20 7.71 20.95 -6.03
N GLU A 21 8.49 21.42 -5.07
CA GLU A 21 9.88 21.01 -4.88
C GLU A 21 9.96 19.50 -4.56
N LEU A 22 9.07 18.98 -3.72
CA LEU A 22 9.02 17.55 -3.40
C LEU A 22 8.65 16.71 -4.63
N ALA A 23 7.65 17.12 -5.42
CA ALA A 23 7.28 16.45 -6.66
C ALA A 23 8.42 16.47 -7.70
N GLN A 24 9.16 17.57 -7.77
CA GLN A 24 10.33 17.67 -8.63
C GLN A 24 11.45 16.73 -8.16
N ALA A 25 11.71 16.65 -6.86
CA ALA A 25 12.70 15.72 -6.31
C ALA A 25 12.31 14.27 -6.61
N PHE A 26 11.06 13.88 -6.40
CA PHE A 26 10.55 12.55 -6.70
C PHE A 26 10.60 12.19 -8.18
N SER A 27 10.24 13.13 -9.07
CA SER A 27 10.31 12.90 -10.52
C SER A 27 11.73 12.86 -11.08
N SER A 28 12.72 13.36 -10.33
CA SER A 28 14.13 13.28 -10.68
C SER A 28 14.80 11.94 -10.35
N LEU A 29 14.11 11.06 -9.61
CA LEU A 29 14.61 9.74 -9.28
C LEU A 29 14.78 8.88 -10.55
N ASP A 30 15.80 8.02 -10.55
CA ASP A 30 16.13 7.16 -11.69
C ASP A 30 14.95 6.24 -12.06
N PRO A 31 14.55 6.11 -13.34
CA PRO A 31 13.48 5.19 -13.75
C PRO A 31 13.72 3.72 -13.39
N ASN A 32 14.97 3.32 -13.12
CA ASN A 32 15.31 1.97 -12.63
C ASN A 32 15.02 1.79 -11.13
N LEU A 33 14.75 2.88 -10.40
CA LEU A 33 14.39 2.83 -8.99
C LEU A 33 12.99 2.23 -8.82
N SER A 34 12.96 0.96 -8.42
CA SER A 34 11.74 0.20 -8.24
C SER A 34 11.21 0.20 -6.81
N THR A 35 12.09 0.50 -5.84
CA THR A 35 11.80 0.40 -4.40
C THR A 35 12.17 1.69 -3.68
N LEU A 36 11.24 2.22 -2.89
CA LEU A 36 11.44 3.42 -2.09
C LEU A 36 10.96 3.17 -0.66
N ASP A 37 11.81 3.51 0.30
CA ASP A 37 11.47 3.45 1.71
C ASP A 37 11.32 4.87 2.28
N LEU A 38 10.09 5.20 2.68
CA LEU A 38 9.69 6.48 3.26
C LEU A 38 9.29 6.34 4.74
N TYR A 39 9.77 5.29 5.41
CA TYR A 39 9.49 5.11 6.83
C TYR A 39 10.01 6.30 7.66
N PHE A 40 9.16 6.84 8.54
CA PHE A 40 9.49 7.96 9.42
C PHE A 40 9.97 9.21 8.66
N THR A 41 9.13 9.74 7.76
CA THR A 41 9.43 10.94 6.95
C THR A 41 8.45 12.10 7.20
N GLU A 42 7.58 11.94 8.21
CA GLU A 42 6.52 12.86 8.61
C GLU A 42 5.55 13.22 7.46
N LEU A 43 5.17 12.23 6.65
CA LEU A 43 4.18 12.42 5.56
C LEU A 43 2.83 12.94 6.09
N SER A 44 2.50 12.63 7.34
CA SER A 44 1.31 13.13 8.04
C SER A 44 1.27 14.66 8.18
N GLY A 45 2.45 15.29 8.26
CA GLY A 45 2.62 16.74 8.32
C GLY A 45 2.29 17.46 7.00
N LEU A 46 2.29 16.75 5.86
CA LEU A 46 2.01 17.36 4.56
C LEU A 46 0.55 17.80 4.45
N SER A 47 0.33 18.96 3.83
CA SER A 47 -1.01 19.48 3.58
C SER A 47 -1.71 18.74 2.42
N LEU A 48 -3.04 18.85 2.32
CA LEU A 48 -3.77 18.29 1.18
C LEU A 48 -3.31 18.88 -0.16
N GLU A 49 -2.98 20.17 -0.21
CA GLU A 49 -2.49 20.82 -1.43
C GLU A 49 -1.10 20.31 -1.81
N THR A 50 -0.22 20.13 -0.83
CA THR A 50 1.10 19.52 -1.01
C THR A 50 0.97 18.12 -1.62
N LEU A 51 0.09 17.28 -1.05
CA LEU A 51 -0.10 15.90 -1.53
C LEU A 51 -0.69 15.86 -2.95
N LYS A 52 -1.58 16.79 -3.32
CA LYS A 52 -2.10 16.89 -4.70
C LYS A 52 -0.99 17.19 -5.71
N GLN A 53 0.02 17.97 -5.32
CA GLN A 53 1.16 18.30 -6.19
C GLN A 53 2.05 17.08 -6.46
N LEU A 54 2.04 16.07 -5.56
CA LEU A 54 2.81 14.84 -5.74
C LEU A 54 2.22 13.89 -6.79
N ASN A 55 1.03 14.17 -7.32
CA ASN A 55 0.35 13.31 -8.27
C ASN A 55 1.28 12.89 -9.44
N ASN A 56 1.39 11.58 -9.66
CA ASN A 56 2.23 10.96 -10.69
C ASN A 56 3.73 11.34 -10.62
N SER A 57 4.23 11.77 -9.47
CA SER A 57 5.66 12.10 -9.29
C SER A 57 6.57 10.86 -9.21
N LEU A 58 6.04 9.68 -8.90
CA LEU A 58 6.77 8.41 -8.75
C LEU A 58 6.20 7.32 -9.69
N PRO A 59 6.17 7.52 -11.01
CA PRO A 59 5.47 6.62 -11.94
C PRO A 59 6.14 5.26 -12.12
N TYR A 60 7.43 5.13 -11.85
CA TYR A 60 8.19 3.89 -12.07
C TYR A 60 8.24 2.99 -10.82
N LEU A 61 7.78 3.50 -9.69
CA LEU A 61 7.89 2.82 -8.41
C LEU A 61 7.00 1.57 -8.36
N LYS A 62 7.56 0.46 -7.88
CA LYS A 62 6.88 -0.84 -7.75
C LYS A 62 6.62 -1.23 -6.30
N THR A 63 7.53 -0.87 -5.41
CA THR A 63 7.43 -1.18 -3.98
C THR A 63 7.67 0.08 -3.15
N ILE A 64 6.80 0.30 -2.18
CA ILE A 64 6.93 1.39 -1.20
C ILE A 64 6.82 0.87 0.22
N TYR A 65 7.65 1.40 1.11
CA TYR A 65 7.55 1.17 2.56
C TYR A 65 7.09 2.45 3.26
N LEU A 66 6.07 2.31 4.10
CA LEU A 66 5.40 3.41 4.80
C LEU A 66 5.20 3.05 6.26
N ASP A 67 5.22 4.07 7.13
CA ASP A 67 4.95 3.91 8.55
C ASP A 67 3.45 3.81 8.84
N TYR A 68 3.05 2.88 9.72
CA TYR A 68 1.65 2.65 10.08
C TYR A 68 1.03 3.86 10.78
N ASP A 69 1.71 4.42 11.79
CA ASP A 69 1.17 5.49 12.62
C ASP A 69 1.02 6.76 11.78
N GLU A 70 1.97 7.06 10.89
CA GLU A 70 1.85 8.17 9.92
C GLU A 70 0.64 8.00 8.99
N MET A 71 0.40 6.80 8.45
CA MET A 71 -0.77 6.58 7.57
C MET A 71 -2.09 6.71 8.33
N VAL A 72 -2.12 6.32 9.61
CA VAL A 72 -3.29 6.52 10.48
C VAL A 72 -3.51 8.01 10.73
N ASP A 73 -2.46 8.75 11.07
CA ASP A 73 -2.50 10.20 11.34
C ASP A 73 -2.89 11.01 10.10
N MET A 74 -2.45 10.58 8.91
CA MET A 74 -2.87 11.17 7.63
C MET A 74 -4.37 11.04 7.41
N GLY A 75 -4.95 9.89 7.77
CA GLY A 75 -6.32 9.53 7.46
C GLY A 75 -6.56 9.24 5.96
N PRO A 76 -7.74 8.69 5.62
CA PRO A 76 -7.97 8.10 4.30
C PRO A 76 -8.01 9.08 3.13
N GLU A 77 -8.33 10.35 3.38
CA GLU A 77 -8.33 11.37 2.34
C GLU A 77 -6.91 11.71 1.87
N LYS A 78 -6.00 11.99 2.82
CA LYS A 78 -4.60 12.28 2.51
C LYS A 78 -3.89 11.06 1.92
N VAL A 79 -4.16 9.86 2.44
CA VAL A 79 -3.56 8.62 1.91
C VAL A 79 -3.97 8.37 0.46
N ARG A 80 -5.19 8.72 0.04
CA ARG A 80 -5.59 8.64 -1.38
C ARG A 80 -4.76 9.55 -2.26
N LEU A 81 -4.56 10.79 -1.84
CA LEU A 81 -3.71 11.74 -2.57
C LEU A 81 -2.25 11.28 -2.62
N LEU A 82 -1.74 10.71 -1.52
CA LEU A 82 -0.42 10.09 -1.50
C LEU A 82 -0.34 8.92 -2.49
N HIS A 83 -1.37 8.07 -2.54
CA HIS A 83 -1.42 6.95 -3.49
C HIS A 83 -1.34 7.41 -4.95
N ASP A 84 -1.94 8.56 -5.28
CA ASP A 84 -1.89 9.13 -6.63
C ASP A 84 -0.46 9.53 -7.05
N ALA A 85 0.48 9.66 -6.11
CA ALA A 85 1.89 9.91 -6.43
C ALA A 85 2.56 8.73 -7.15
N PHE A 86 2.12 7.49 -6.89
CA PHE A 86 2.73 6.26 -7.41
C PHE A 86 1.71 5.38 -8.16
N PRO A 87 1.28 5.78 -9.37
CA PRO A 87 0.16 5.13 -10.06
C PRO A 87 0.40 3.68 -10.49
N ASN A 88 1.65 3.24 -10.62
CA ASN A 88 2.01 1.88 -11.07
C ASN A 88 2.53 0.99 -9.93
N ILE A 89 2.20 1.34 -8.68
CA ILE A 89 2.63 0.60 -7.49
C ILE A 89 2.05 -0.82 -7.49
N GLU A 90 2.87 -1.79 -7.12
CA GLU A 90 2.46 -3.20 -7.01
C GLU A 90 2.40 -3.62 -5.54
N ASN A 91 3.33 -3.13 -4.72
CA ASN A 91 3.47 -3.52 -3.32
C ASN A 91 3.57 -2.31 -2.40
N ILE A 92 2.57 -2.16 -1.53
CA ILE A 92 2.60 -1.18 -0.43
C ILE A 92 2.83 -1.94 0.87
N ASN A 93 3.95 -1.70 1.53
CA ASN A 93 4.34 -2.37 2.76
C ASN A 93 4.19 -1.39 3.93
N ILE A 94 3.30 -1.71 4.86
CA ILE A 94 3.07 -0.91 6.06
C ILE A 94 3.87 -1.50 7.21
N ILE A 95 4.87 -0.75 7.68
CA ILE A 95 5.76 -1.12 8.79
C ILE A 95 5.16 -0.65 10.11
N GLY A 96 5.34 -1.43 11.18
CA GLY A 96 4.82 -1.09 12.51
C GLY A 96 3.34 -1.39 12.71
N SER A 97 2.65 -1.94 11.70
CA SER A 97 1.26 -2.34 11.84
C SER A 97 1.11 -3.45 12.90
N PRO A 98 0.10 -3.39 13.77
CA PRO A 98 -0.22 -4.49 14.69
C PRO A 98 -0.81 -5.71 13.97
N ALA A 99 -1.18 -5.57 12.69
CA ALA A 99 -1.76 -6.62 11.88
C ALA A 99 -0.66 -7.47 11.19
N ASP A 100 -0.93 -8.77 11.01
CA ASP A 100 -0.04 -9.64 10.25
C ASP A 100 -0.14 -9.34 8.75
N THR A 101 0.72 -8.45 8.27
CA THR A 101 0.77 -8.03 6.86
C THR A 101 1.40 -9.09 5.94
N THR A 102 1.81 -10.25 6.47
CA THR A 102 2.20 -11.41 5.65
C THR A 102 0.99 -12.11 5.04
N ASP A 103 -0.17 -12.02 5.69
CA ASP A 103 -1.44 -12.45 5.12
C ASP A 103 -1.98 -11.40 4.15
N LEU A 104 -2.19 -11.83 2.89
CA LEU A 104 -2.62 -10.95 1.81
C LEU A 104 -3.99 -10.30 2.10
N PHE A 105 -4.93 -11.02 2.72
CA PHE A 105 -6.26 -10.48 3.02
C PHE A 105 -6.20 -9.45 4.14
N VAL A 106 -5.40 -9.72 5.18
CA VAL A 106 -5.16 -8.78 6.28
C VAL A 106 -4.51 -7.51 5.73
N LYS A 107 -3.47 -7.66 4.89
CA LYS A 107 -2.79 -6.56 4.21
C LYS A 107 -3.76 -5.74 3.33
N THR A 108 -4.54 -6.38 2.46
CA THR A 108 -5.51 -5.67 1.60
C THR A 108 -6.56 -4.92 2.40
N ASN A 109 -7.09 -5.52 3.47
CA ASN A 109 -8.06 -4.85 4.33
C ASN A 109 -7.47 -3.66 5.08
N LEU A 110 -6.24 -3.79 5.58
CA LEU A 110 -5.49 -2.70 6.19
C LEU A 110 -5.33 -1.54 5.21
N LEU A 111 -4.77 -1.80 4.03
CA LEU A 111 -4.54 -0.78 3.00
C LEU A 111 -5.84 -0.06 2.61
N ARG A 112 -6.94 -0.81 2.44
CA ARG A 112 -8.26 -0.24 2.16
C ARG A 112 -8.76 0.65 3.30
N THR A 113 -8.52 0.25 4.54
CA THR A 113 -8.94 1.02 5.74
C THR A 113 -8.16 2.33 5.84
N LEU A 114 -6.87 2.28 5.52
CA LEU A 114 -5.99 3.45 5.48
C LEU A 114 -6.31 4.39 4.31
N GLY A 115 -7.04 3.95 3.28
CA GLY A 115 -7.48 4.79 2.16
C GLY A 115 -6.82 4.49 0.83
N PHE A 116 -5.90 3.53 0.75
CA PHE A 116 -5.28 3.14 -0.52
C PHE A 116 -6.30 2.53 -1.48
N ASN A 117 -6.18 2.87 -2.77
CA ASN A 117 -6.98 2.31 -3.84
C ASN A 117 -6.50 0.91 -4.20
N THR A 118 -6.76 -0.06 -3.32
CA THR A 118 -6.52 -1.47 -3.61
C THR A 118 -7.64 -2.00 -4.52
N PRO A 119 -7.32 -2.84 -5.52
CA PRO A 119 -8.34 -3.46 -6.36
C PRO A 119 -9.31 -4.25 -5.48
N THR A 120 -10.61 -4.04 -5.69
CA THR A 120 -11.66 -4.71 -4.93
C THR A 120 -11.48 -6.23 -5.07
N PRO A 121 -11.34 -6.99 -3.96
CA PRO A 121 -11.28 -8.44 -4.06
C PRO A 121 -12.55 -8.96 -4.73
N SER A 122 -12.41 -9.95 -5.60
CA SER A 122 -13.55 -10.57 -6.28
C SER A 122 -14.58 -11.08 -5.26
N LEU A 123 -15.86 -11.10 -5.64
CA LEU A 123 -16.93 -11.64 -4.78
C LEU A 123 -16.58 -13.06 -4.29
N LEU A 124 -15.95 -13.87 -5.14
CA LEU A 124 -15.43 -15.20 -4.78
C LEU A 124 -14.44 -15.16 -3.61
N ASN A 125 -13.47 -14.23 -3.63
CA ASN A 125 -12.50 -14.05 -2.55
C ASN A 125 -13.16 -13.60 -1.25
N VAL A 126 -14.13 -12.68 -1.34
CA VAL A 126 -14.88 -12.19 -0.19
C VAL A 126 -15.72 -13.32 0.41
N SER A 127 -16.48 -14.05 -0.40
CA SER A 127 -17.27 -15.20 0.03
C SER A 127 -16.40 -16.27 0.68
N ALA A 128 -15.23 -16.58 0.11
CA ALA A 128 -14.33 -17.58 0.66
C ALA A 128 -13.81 -17.19 2.05
N PHE A 129 -13.46 -15.91 2.23
CA PHE A 129 -13.04 -15.38 3.53
C PHE A 129 -14.13 -15.54 4.60
N PHE A 130 -15.37 -15.13 4.29
CA PHE A 130 -16.49 -15.22 5.24
C PHE A 130 -16.81 -16.67 5.62
N VAL A 131 -16.81 -17.60 4.66
CA VAL A 131 -17.02 -19.03 4.92
C VAL A 131 -15.99 -19.56 5.92
N LYS A 132 -14.70 -19.26 5.71
CA LYS A 132 -13.63 -19.72 6.59
C LYS A 132 -13.69 -19.07 7.97
N ARG A 133 -13.88 -17.75 8.04
CA ARG A 133 -13.70 -16.93 9.24
C ARG A 133 -14.95 -16.84 10.12
N SER A 134 -16.13 -16.71 9.52
CA SER A 134 -17.37 -16.39 10.26
C SER A 134 -18.19 -17.61 10.61
N PHE A 135 -18.12 -18.67 9.81
CA PHE A 135 -18.96 -19.85 10.01
C PHE A 135 -18.23 -21.05 10.62
N ASN A 136 -16.88 -21.03 10.70
CA ASN A 136 -16.08 -22.20 11.09
C ASN A 136 -16.57 -23.48 10.38
N MET A 137 -17.02 -23.34 9.13
CA MET A 137 -17.64 -24.42 8.37
C MET A 137 -16.57 -25.48 8.09
N THR A 138 -16.68 -26.63 8.76
CA THR A 138 -15.80 -27.79 8.57
C THR A 138 -16.27 -28.67 7.42
N ASP A 139 -17.55 -28.64 7.09
CA ASP A 139 -18.11 -29.30 5.92
C ASP A 139 -18.35 -28.30 4.79
N LEU A 140 -17.45 -28.31 3.81
CA LEU A 140 -17.52 -27.47 2.61
C LEU A 140 -18.27 -28.16 1.46
N ALA A 141 -18.74 -29.41 1.63
CA ALA A 141 -19.34 -30.19 0.55
C ALA A 141 -20.64 -29.58 0.00
N CYS A 142 -21.30 -28.73 0.80
CA CYS A 142 -22.50 -28.00 0.42
C CYS A 142 -22.23 -26.75 -0.44
N LEU A 143 -20.96 -26.35 -0.61
CA LEU A 143 -20.59 -25.15 -1.36
C LEU A 143 -20.24 -25.49 -2.83
N PRO A 144 -20.33 -24.53 -3.76
CA PRO A 144 -19.81 -24.72 -5.11
C PRO A 144 -18.30 -25.02 -5.11
N GLN A 145 -17.84 -25.90 -6.01
CA GLN A 145 -16.44 -26.38 -6.05
C GLN A 145 -15.40 -25.26 -6.16
N GLU A 146 -15.70 -24.20 -6.90
CA GLU A 146 -14.85 -23.01 -7.03
C GLU A 146 -14.62 -22.32 -5.68
N LEU A 147 -15.68 -22.19 -4.87
CA LEU A 147 -15.63 -21.59 -3.55
C LEU A 147 -14.89 -22.49 -2.56
N GLN A 148 -15.12 -23.81 -2.60
CA GLN A 148 -14.39 -24.77 -1.76
C GLN A 148 -12.88 -24.69 -1.99
N THR A 149 -12.48 -24.70 -3.27
CA THR A 149 -11.06 -24.60 -3.67
C THR A 149 -10.45 -23.32 -3.14
N ARG A 150 -11.19 -22.20 -3.25
CA ARG A 150 -10.69 -20.90 -2.79
C ARG A 150 -10.61 -20.81 -1.27
N VAL A 151 -11.60 -21.31 -0.53
CA VAL A 151 -11.61 -21.36 0.94
C VAL A 151 -10.40 -22.14 1.47
N ASN A 152 -10.09 -23.29 0.88
CA ASN A 152 -8.94 -24.12 1.26
C ASN A 152 -7.58 -23.48 0.94
N ALA A 153 -7.53 -22.56 -0.03
CA ALA A 153 -6.31 -21.84 -0.40
C ALA A 153 -5.98 -20.67 0.53
N ILE A 154 -6.95 -20.22 1.35
CA ILE A 154 -6.71 -19.22 2.39
C ILE A 154 -5.95 -19.93 3.50
N ARG A 155 -4.77 -19.44 3.91
CA ARG A 155 -4.01 -20.01 5.04
C ARG A 155 -4.58 -19.59 6.39
#